data_AF-A0A7X9U9N5-F1
#
_entry.id   AF-A0A7X9U9N5-F1
#
_cell.length_a   1.000
_cell.length_b   1.000
_cell.length_c   1.000
_cell.angle_alpha   90.00
_cell.angle_beta   90.00
_cell.angle_gamma   90.00
#
_symmetry.space_group_name_H-M   'P 1'
#
loop_
_entity.id
_entity.type
_entity.pdbx_description
1 polymer ?
#
loop_
_entity_poly.entity_id
_entity_poly.type
_entity_poly.pdbx_seq_one_letter_code
_entity_poly.pdbx_strand_id
1 'polypeptide(L)'
;MYKINEVFETIQGEASFTGTPSIFLRLQGCPVGCSWCDTKQTWDVDNVYKVSLDETVEKKADSDHWANASAEQILALFQSRGYTAKHVVITGGEPCMFDLNPVCNLLHEHGFSTQIETSGTFEILAPEQTWVTVSPKINMRGGYEVLTSTMKRANEIKHPVAMQKNVEELEELFAKTGVNPKLVYLQPISQKVSATKLAIDTCIAKNWRLSIQVHKYLGIS
;
A
#
# COMPACT_ATOMS: atom_id res chain seq x y z
N MET A 1 -5.41 -8.91 -16.50
CA MET A 1 -6.16 -7.63 -16.42
C MET A 1 -6.26 -7.23 -14.97
N TYR A 2 -5.85 -6.01 -14.66
CA TYR A 2 -5.92 -5.38 -13.34
C TYR A 2 -7.19 -4.52 -13.25
N LYS A 3 -7.77 -4.44 -12.05
CA LYS A 3 -8.93 -3.58 -11.78
C LYS A 3 -8.41 -2.28 -11.17
N ILE A 4 -8.31 -1.23 -11.97
CA ILE A 4 -7.73 0.05 -11.58
C ILE A 4 -8.83 0.91 -10.98
N ASN A 5 -8.72 1.25 -9.69
CA ASN A 5 -9.57 2.26 -9.07
C ASN A 5 -9.07 3.66 -9.41
N GLU A 6 -7.77 3.91 -9.27
CA GLU A 6 -7.22 5.25 -9.36
C GLU A 6 -5.78 5.26 -9.86
N VAL A 7 -5.41 6.25 -10.68
CA VAL A 7 -4.03 6.52 -11.10
C VAL A 7 -3.72 8.01 -11.01
N PHE A 8 -2.64 8.38 -10.33
CA PHE A 8 -2.20 9.78 -10.22
C PHE A 8 -0.70 9.88 -9.90
N GLU A 9 -0.08 11.00 -10.25
CA GLU A 9 1.31 11.33 -9.91
C GLU A 9 1.36 12.28 -8.71
N THR A 10 2.15 11.95 -7.69
CA THR A 10 2.28 12.72 -6.44
C THR A 10 3.63 12.41 -5.76
N ILE A 11 3.73 12.69 -4.46
CA ILE A 11 4.83 12.31 -3.58
C ILE A 11 4.40 11.14 -2.67
N GLN A 12 5.18 10.06 -2.61
CA GLN A 12 4.97 9.01 -1.60
C GLN A 12 5.11 9.63 -0.21
N GLY A 13 4.08 9.48 0.62
CA GLY A 13 3.99 10.12 1.91
C GLY A 13 4.51 9.29 3.08
N GLU A 14 4.76 7.98 2.90
CA GLU A 14 4.93 7.04 4.00
C GLU A 14 6.23 6.20 3.93
N ALA A 15 6.71 5.78 5.11
CA ALA A 15 7.84 4.88 5.32
C ALA A 15 9.13 5.24 4.55
N SER A 16 9.86 4.26 3.99
CA SER A 16 11.22 4.50 3.44
C SER A 16 11.26 5.44 2.24
N PHE A 17 10.14 5.60 1.55
CA PHE A 17 10.05 6.41 0.33
C PHE A 17 9.37 7.76 0.54
N THR A 18 9.07 8.16 1.80
CA THR A 18 8.51 9.49 2.09
C THR A 18 9.31 10.59 1.40
N GLY A 19 8.65 11.41 0.57
CA GLY A 19 9.25 12.51 -0.19
C GLY A 19 9.58 12.16 -1.65
N THR A 20 9.44 10.90 -2.07
CA THR A 20 9.79 10.46 -3.43
C THR A 20 8.66 10.74 -4.44
N PRO A 21 8.91 11.43 -5.57
CA PRO A 21 7.95 11.52 -6.67
C PRO A 21 7.56 10.15 -7.19
N SER A 22 6.25 9.88 -7.20
CA SER A 22 5.69 8.56 -7.39
C SER A 22 4.39 8.60 -8.19
N ILE A 23 4.19 7.60 -9.06
CA ILE A 23 2.91 7.31 -9.69
C ILE A 23 2.19 6.29 -8.81
N PHE A 24 1.03 6.64 -8.27
CA PHE A 24 0.19 5.71 -7.53
C PHE A 24 -0.73 4.96 -8.48
N LEU A 25 -0.70 3.63 -8.39
CA LEU A 25 -1.60 2.71 -9.09
C LEU A 25 -2.45 1.99 -8.04
N ARG A 26 -3.67 2.49 -7.82
CA ARG A 26 -4.61 1.95 -6.83
C ARG A 26 -5.51 0.90 -7.48
N LEU A 27 -5.49 -0.33 -6.97
CA LEU A 27 -6.34 -1.41 -7.44
C LEU A 27 -7.70 -1.45 -6.71
N GLN A 28 -8.70 -2.10 -7.31
CA GLN A 28 -10.03 -2.33 -6.77
C GLN A 28 -10.15 -3.77 -6.24
N GLY A 29 -10.75 -3.93 -5.06
CA GLY A 29 -11.06 -5.19 -4.40
C GLY A 29 -10.26 -5.38 -3.12
N CYS A 30 -10.92 -5.57 -1.97
CA CYS A 30 -10.25 -5.88 -0.70
C CYS A 30 -11.19 -6.59 0.28
N PRO A 31 -11.00 -7.89 0.54
CA PRO A 31 -11.84 -8.63 1.48
C PRO A 31 -11.34 -8.56 2.93
N VAL A 32 -10.22 -7.87 3.21
CA VAL A 32 -9.57 -7.87 4.53
C VAL A 32 -10.46 -7.25 5.61
N GLY A 33 -11.27 -6.23 5.27
CA GLY A 33 -12.30 -5.69 6.15
C GLY A 33 -11.78 -4.92 7.37
N CYS A 34 -10.78 -4.04 7.18
CA CYS A 34 -10.24 -3.20 8.25
C CYS A 34 -11.28 -2.15 8.71
N SER A 35 -11.56 -2.05 10.02
CA SER A 35 -12.58 -1.11 10.52
C SER A 35 -12.20 0.37 10.34
N TRP A 36 -10.90 0.66 10.32
CA TRP A 36 -10.31 2.00 10.14
C TRP A 36 -9.72 2.23 8.74
N CYS A 37 -10.14 1.45 7.73
CA CYS A 37 -9.73 1.69 6.34
C CYS A 37 -10.20 3.09 5.89
N ASP A 38 -9.27 3.88 5.35
CA ASP A 38 -9.53 5.19 4.73
C ASP A 38 -9.94 5.08 3.26
N THR A 39 -9.80 3.91 2.63
CA THR A 39 -10.17 3.67 1.22
C THR A 39 -11.25 2.59 1.07
N LYS A 40 -12.38 2.70 1.78
CA LYS A 40 -13.47 1.70 1.73
C LYS A 40 -14.10 1.58 0.35
N GLN A 41 -14.06 2.64 -0.45
CA GLN A 41 -14.49 2.66 -1.85
C GLN A 41 -13.78 1.64 -2.74
N THR A 42 -12.64 1.10 -2.29
CA THR A 42 -11.90 0.07 -3.04
C THR A 42 -12.24 -1.37 -2.62
N TRP A 43 -13.23 -1.61 -1.74
CA TRP A 43 -13.47 -2.95 -1.19
C TRP A 43 -14.20 -3.88 -2.16
N ASP A 44 -15.30 -3.41 -2.74
CA ASP A 44 -16.17 -4.22 -3.56
C ASP A 44 -15.85 -4.06 -5.04
N VAL A 45 -16.00 -5.14 -5.80
CA VAL A 45 -15.92 -5.07 -7.27
C VAL A 45 -17.32 -5.27 -7.82
N ASP A 46 -17.97 -4.17 -8.17
CA ASP A 46 -19.26 -4.17 -8.86
C ASP A 46 -19.12 -3.60 -10.27
N ASN A 47 -19.63 -4.34 -11.27
CA ASN A 47 -19.60 -3.92 -12.66
C ASN A 47 -20.48 -2.68 -12.93
N VAL A 48 -21.42 -2.34 -12.05
CA VAL A 48 -22.20 -1.09 -12.15
C VAL A 48 -21.29 0.15 -12.08
N TYR A 49 -20.17 0.06 -11.37
CA TYR A 49 -19.19 1.15 -11.26
C TYR A 49 -18.04 1.03 -12.26
N LYS A 50 -18.15 0.14 -13.25
CA LYS A 50 -17.10 -0.02 -14.24
C LYS A 50 -17.11 1.14 -15.23
N VAL A 51 -15.98 1.83 -15.36
CA VAL A 51 -15.77 2.99 -16.23
C VAL A 51 -14.64 2.75 -17.23
N SER A 52 -14.37 3.72 -18.10
CA SER A 52 -13.17 3.71 -18.96
C SER A 52 -11.90 3.96 -18.13
N LEU A 53 -10.75 3.53 -18.66
CA LEU A 53 -9.46 3.72 -17.96
C LEU A 53 -9.12 5.21 -17.76
N ASP A 54 -9.51 6.09 -18.70
CA ASP A 54 -9.24 7.52 -18.56
C ASP A 54 -10.03 8.18 -17.42
N GLU A 55 -11.17 7.60 -17.02
CA GLU A 55 -11.99 8.08 -15.91
C GLU A 55 -11.44 7.68 -14.53
N THR A 56 -10.39 6.87 -14.48
CA THR A 56 -9.70 6.52 -13.21
C THR A 56 -8.52 7.42 -12.90
N VAL A 57 -8.19 8.37 -13.78
CA VAL A 57 -7.05 9.28 -13.61
C VAL A 57 -7.44 10.51 -12.78
N GLU A 58 -6.61 10.86 -11.80
CA GLU A 58 -6.69 12.13 -11.03
C GLU A 58 -8.11 12.44 -10.54
N LYS A 59 -8.75 11.45 -9.89
CA LYS A 59 -10.10 11.62 -9.38
C LYS A 59 -10.15 12.76 -8.38
N LYS A 60 -11.15 13.64 -8.54
CA LYS A 60 -11.37 14.78 -7.63
C LYS A 60 -11.92 14.37 -6.26
N ALA A 61 -12.45 13.15 -6.16
CA ALA A 61 -13.02 12.59 -4.94
C ALA A 61 -12.96 11.07 -5.00
N ASP A 62 -12.93 10.46 -3.81
CA ASP A 62 -13.05 9.01 -3.64
C ASP A 62 -14.30 8.47 -4.35
N SER A 63 -14.13 7.39 -5.12
CA SER A 63 -15.26 6.71 -5.78
C SER A 63 -15.00 5.23 -6.00
N ASP A 64 -16.09 4.48 -6.08
CA ASP A 64 -16.09 3.04 -6.38
C ASP A 64 -15.78 2.75 -7.86
N HIS A 65 -15.63 3.80 -8.69
CA HIS A 65 -15.38 3.64 -10.12
C HIS A 65 -14.07 2.90 -10.37
N TRP A 66 -14.10 1.91 -11.25
CA TRP A 66 -12.91 1.16 -11.61
C TRP A 66 -12.90 0.77 -13.09
N ALA A 67 -11.71 0.51 -13.63
CA ALA A 67 -11.52 0.10 -15.02
C ALA A 67 -10.69 -1.18 -15.10
N ASN A 68 -10.86 -1.96 -16.17
CA ASN A 68 -9.94 -3.04 -16.49
C ASN A 68 -8.77 -2.49 -17.30
N ALA A 69 -7.53 -2.84 -16.93
CA ALA A 69 -6.34 -2.51 -17.72
C ALA A 69 -5.36 -3.69 -17.79
N SER A 70 -4.70 -3.87 -18.94
CA SER A 70 -3.50 -4.70 -19.05
C SER A 70 -2.26 -3.93 -18.55
N ALA A 71 -1.12 -4.62 -18.40
CA ALA A 71 0.14 -3.96 -18.05
C ALA A 71 0.53 -2.90 -19.10
N GLU A 72 0.31 -3.22 -20.39
CA GLU A 72 0.60 -2.34 -21.52
C GLU A 72 -0.31 -1.10 -21.52
N GLN A 73 -1.59 -1.27 -21.19
CA GLN A 73 -2.53 -0.14 -21.07
C GLN A 73 -2.16 0.78 -19.90
N ILE A 74 -1.68 0.23 -18.78
CA ILE A 74 -1.19 1.02 -17.64
C ILE A 74 0.04 1.83 -18.04
N LEU A 75 1.02 1.20 -18.69
CA LEU A 75 2.21 1.90 -19.18
C LEU A 75 1.85 3.00 -20.20
N ALA A 76 0.97 2.70 -21.15
CA ALA A 76 0.51 3.67 -22.14
C ALA A 76 -0.22 4.85 -21.50
N LEU A 77 -0.98 4.62 -20.42
CA LEU A 77 -1.62 5.67 -19.64
C LEU A 77 -0.58 6.59 -18.97
N PHE A 78 0.48 6.04 -18.38
CA PHE A 78 1.53 6.86 -17.77
C PHE A 78 2.20 7.77 -18.81
N GLN A 79 2.45 7.23 -20.01
CA GLN A 79 3.02 7.98 -21.13
C GLN A 79 2.07 9.06 -21.65
N SER A 80 0.78 8.75 -21.84
CA SER A 80 -0.21 9.69 -22.38
C SER A 80 -0.48 10.86 -21.43
N ARG A 81 -0.38 10.63 -20.11
CA ARG A 81 -0.49 11.67 -19.09
C ARG A 81 0.79 12.47 -18.88
N GLY A 82 1.90 12.05 -19.48
CA GLY A 82 3.18 12.74 -19.36
C GLY A 82 3.77 12.67 -17.96
N TYR A 83 3.45 11.63 -17.18
CA TYR A 83 4.02 11.43 -15.85
C TYR A 83 5.55 11.30 -15.93
N THR A 84 6.23 11.95 -14.99
CA THR A 84 7.68 12.12 -14.95
C THR A 84 8.36 11.27 -13.88
N ALA A 85 7.64 10.94 -12.81
CA ALA A 85 8.09 10.11 -11.72
C ALA A 85 8.52 8.73 -12.23
N LYS A 86 9.59 8.20 -11.64
CA LYS A 86 10.17 6.89 -11.96
C LYS A 86 9.94 5.86 -10.86
N HIS A 87 9.18 6.21 -9.84
CA HIS A 87 8.75 5.29 -8.79
C HIS A 87 7.26 5.03 -8.96
N VAL A 88 6.83 3.77 -8.96
CA VAL A 88 5.42 3.38 -9.08
C VAL A 88 5.01 2.66 -7.82
N VAL A 89 4.04 3.21 -7.09
CA VAL A 89 3.47 2.62 -5.88
C VAL A 89 2.18 1.90 -6.24
N ILE A 90 2.22 0.57 -6.25
CA ILE A 90 1.07 -0.29 -6.47
C ILE A 90 0.41 -0.56 -5.12
N THR A 91 -0.83 -0.12 -4.97
CA THR A 91 -1.59 -0.16 -3.72
C THR A 91 -3.06 -0.44 -4.01
N GLY A 92 -3.95 -0.16 -3.06
CA GLY A 92 -5.37 -0.02 -3.33
C GLY A 92 -6.11 -1.32 -3.38
N GLY A 93 -7.28 -1.31 -2.75
CA GLY A 93 -7.84 -2.55 -2.27
C GLY A 93 -6.74 -3.37 -1.57
N GLU A 94 -6.67 -4.65 -1.88
CA GLU A 94 -5.51 -5.49 -1.60
C GLU A 94 -4.81 -5.87 -2.92
N PRO A 95 -3.66 -5.26 -3.25
CA PRO A 95 -3.05 -5.46 -4.57
C PRO A 95 -2.50 -6.86 -4.78
N CYS A 96 -2.12 -7.58 -3.72
CA CYS A 96 -1.62 -8.96 -3.81
C CYS A 96 -2.74 -9.99 -4.05
N MET A 97 -3.99 -9.55 -4.24
CA MET A 97 -5.03 -10.39 -4.86
C MET A 97 -4.76 -10.66 -6.35
N PHE A 98 -3.84 -9.91 -6.96
CA PHE A 98 -3.47 -10.02 -8.37
C PHE A 98 -2.03 -10.53 -8.52
N ASP A 99 -1.75 -11.18 -9.64
CA ASP A 99 -0.36 -11.43 -10.07
C ASP A 99 0.24 -10.13 -10.61
N LEU A 100 1.20 -9.57 -9.87
CA LEU A 100 1.85 -8.30 -10.18
C LEU A 100 3.13 -8.50 -10.99
N ASN A 101 3.55 -9.73 -11.29
CA ASN A 101 4.74 -9.98 -12.12
C ASN A 101 4.66 -9.30 -13.49
N PRO A 102 3.57 -9.42 -14.27
CA PRO A 102 3.52 -8.82 -15.60
C PRO A 102 3.67 -7.30 -15.59
N VAL A 103 2.93 -6.60 -14.72
CA VAL A 103 3.00 -5.13 -14.63
C VAL A 103 4.33 -4.65 -14.07
N CYS A 104 4.86 -5.30 -13.02
CA CYS A 104 6.14 -4.89 -12.45
C CYS A 104 7.31 -5.09 -13.42
N ASN A 105 7.40 -6.25 -14.08
CA ASN A 105 8.47 -6.51 -15.06
C ASN A 105 8.41 -5.51 -16.22
N LEU A 106 7.22 -5.27 -16.78
CA LEU A 106 7.06 -4.31 -17.87
C LEU A 106 7.49 -2.89 -17.44
N LEU A 107 7.11 -2.47 -16.22
CA LEU A 107 7.53 -1.18 -15.69
C LEU A 107 9.05 -1.10 -15.48
N HIS A 108 9.68 -2.17 -14.98
CA HIS A 108 11.14 -2.24 -14.81
C HIS A 108 11.87 -2.12 -16.15
N GLU A 109 11.38 -2.81 -17.19
CA GLU A 109 11.93 -2.74 -18.55
C GLU A 109 11.87 -1.31 -19.14
N HIS A 110 10.94 -0.48 -18.65
CA HIS A 110 10.76 0.91 -19.08
C HIS A 110 11.36 1.94 -18.10
N GLY A 111 12.25 1.49 -17.21
CA GLY A 111 13.04 2.36 -16.32
C GLY A 111 12.28 2.88 -15.10
N PHE A 112 11.15 2.25 -14.75
CA PHE A 112 10.49 2.51 -13.48
C PHE A 112 11.01 1.57 -12.40
N SER A 113 11.00 2.03 -11.15
CA SER A 113 11.05 1.19 -9.96
C SER A 113 9.64 0.96 -9.44
N THR A 114 9.40 -0.16 -8.77
CA THR A 114 8.08 -0.47 -8.20
C THR A 114 8.14 -0.68 -6.68
N GLN A 115 7.10 -0.21 -6.01
CA GLN A 115 6.79 -0.47 -4.62
C GLN A 115 5.38 -1.09 -4.54
N ILE A 116 5.20 -2.11 -3.69
CA ILE A 116 3.89 -2.68 -3.36
C ILE A 116 3.57 -2.35 -1.91
N GLU A 117 2.37 -1.81 -1.66
CA GLU A 117 1.80 -1.70 -0.32
C GLU A 117 0.69 -2.74 -0.12
N THR A 118 0.90 -3.71 0.78
CA THR A 118 -0.03 -4.83 0.99
C THR A 118 -0.34 -5.05 2.47
N SER A 119 -1.50 -5.66 2.75
CA SER A 119 -1.86 -6.13 4.10
C SER A 119 -1.01 -7.31 4.60
N GLY A 120 -0.34 -8.01 3.69
CA GLY A 120 0.38 -9.24 3.97
C GLY A 120 -0.49 -10.50 4.05
N THR A 121 -1.77 -10.42 3.68
CA THR A 121 -2.71 -11.56 3.76
C THR A 121 -2.84 -12.38 2.48
N PHE A 122 -2.16 -11.98 1.40
CA PHE A 122 -2.12 -12.69 0.12
C PHE A 122 -0.67 -12.81 -0.35
N GLU A 123 -0.36 -13.89 -1.07
CA GLU A 123 1.00 -14.12 -1.60
C GLU A 123 1.45 -12.97 -2.50
N ILE A 124 2.70 -12.55 -2.32
CA ILE A 124 3.27 -11.47 -3.12
C ILE A 124 3.88 -12.06 -4.38
N LEU A 125 3.14 -11.96 -5.48
CA LEU A 125 3.59 -12.37 -6.81
C LEU A 125 4.18 -11.16 -7.53
N ALA A 126 5.45 -10.86 -7.28
CA ALA A 126 6.16 -9.75 -7.90
C ALA A 126 7.66 -10.04 -8.04
N PRO A 127 8.38 -9.37 -8.97
CA PRO A 127 9.81 -9.53 -9.14
C PRO A 127 10.58 -9.18 -7.87
N GLU A 128 11.74 -9.81 -7.68
CA GLU A 128 12.59 -9.61 -6.50
C GLU A 128 13.00 -8.15 -6.30
N GLN A 129 13.18 -7.41 -7.40
CA GLN A 129 13.56 -5.99 -7.41
C GLN A 129 12.46 -5.07 -6.90
N THR A 130 11.20 -5.54 -6.84
CA THR A 130 10.07 -4.75 -6.32
C THR A 130 10.23 -4.54 -4.82
N TRP A 131 10.14 -3.29 -4.37
CA TRP A 131 10.11 -3.01 -2.94
C TRP A 131 8.74 -3.38 -2.36
N VAL A 132 8.71 -4.09 -1.23
CA VAL A 132 7.48 -4.52 -0.59
C VAL A 132 7.37 -3.90 0.79
N THR A 133 6.34 -3.09 0.96
CA THR A 133 5.89 -2.54 2.24
C THR A 133 4.71 -3.37 2.72
N VAL A 134 4.93 -4.19 3.74
CA VAL A 134 3.84 -4.93 4.38
C VAL A 134 3.32 -4.09 5.54
N SER A 135 2.01 -3.82 5.54
CA SER A 135 1.27 -3.28 6.69
C SER A 135 0.39 -4.39 7.26
N PRO A 136 0.91 -5.23 8.18
CA PRO A 136 0.18 -6.40 8.67
C PRO A 136 -1.20 -6.03 9.19
N LYS A 137 -2.25 -6.62 8.61
CA LYS A 137 -3.63 -6.43 9.06
C LYS A 137 -4.05 -7.60 9.94
N ILE A 138 -3.75 -7.48 11.22
CA ILE A 138 -3.92 -8.53 12.23
C ILE A 138 -5.36 -8.55 12.76
N ASN A 139 -6.00 -9.73 12.81
CA ASN A 139 -7.34 -9.94 13.39
C ASN A 139 -8.45 -9.04 12.80
N MET A 140 -8.42 -8.80 11.48
CA MET A 140 -9.46 -8.03 10.80
C MET A 140 -10.74 -8.84 10.58
N ARG A 141 -11.85 -8.13 10.36
CA ARG A 141 -13.20 -8.73 10.20
C ARG A 141 -13.29 -9.72 9.04
N GLY A 142 -12.46 -9.57 8.01
CA GLY A 142 -12.40 -10.50 6.89
C GLY A 142 -11.86 -11.88 7.24
N GLY A 143 -11.23 -12.06 8.42
CA GLY A 143 -10.74 -13.35 8.89
C GLY A 143 -9.48 -13.88 8.18
N TYR A 144 -8.83 -13.04 7.37
CA TYR A 144 -7.59 -13.42 6.69
C TYR A 144 -6.39 -13.33 7.64
N GLU A 145 -5.53 -14.34 7.62
CA GLU A 145 -4.27 -14.33 8.36
C GLU A 145 -3.17 -13.62 7.57
N VAL A 146 -2.26 -12.96 8.30
CA VAL A 146 -1.01 -12.47 7.73
C VAL A 146 -0.09 -13.67 7.49
N LEU A 147 0.42 -13.81 6.26
CA LEU A 147 1.20 -14.97 5.85
C LEU A 147 2.67 -14.84 6.26
N THR A 148 3.29 -15.95 6.66
CA THR A 148 4.73 -15.97 6.95
C THR A 148 5.58 -15.68 5.71
N SER A 149 5.13 -16.12 4.52
CA SER A 149 5.77 -15.84 3.23
C SER A 149 5.85 -14.34 2.95
N THR A 150 4.78 -13.60 3.21
CA THR A 150 4.73 -12.16 2.95
C THR A 150 5.60 -11.39 3.92
N MET A 151 5.60 -11.77 5.20
CA MET A 151 6.48 -11.20 6.21
C MET A 151 7.96 -11.43 5.90
N LYS A 152 8.32 -12.59 5.33
CA LYS A 152 9.69 -12.88 4.86
C LYS A 152 10.06 -12.09 3.60
N ARG A 153 9.09 -11.85 2.71
CA ARG A 153 9.30 -11.10 1.46
C ARG A 153 9.39 -9.58 1.69
N ALA A 154 8.84 -9.08 2.78
CA ALA A 154 8.81 -7.66 3.09
C ALA A 154 10.21 -7.02 3.12
N ASN A 155 10.38 -5.90 2.42
CA ASN A 155 11.56 -5.05 2.54
C ASN A 155 11.45 -4.13 3.76
N GLU A 156 10.22 -3.72 4.10
CA GLU A 156 9.89 -3.00 5.31
C GLU A 156 8.51 -3.40 5.86
N ILE A 157 8.35 -3.22 7.17
CA ILE A 157 7.08 -3.35 7.87
C ILE A 157 6.60 -1.97 8.27
N LYS A 158 5.37 -1.59 7.88
CA LYS A 158 4.73 -0.33 8.25
C LYS A 158 3.44 -0.63 9.02
N HIS A 159 3.45 -0.52 10.34
CA HIS A 159 2.32 -0.92 11.16
C HIS A 159 1.54 0.28 11.73
N PRO A 160 0.22 0.38 11.48
CA PRO A 160 -0.61 1.42 12.06
C PRO A 160 -0.85 1.16 13.56
N VAL A 161 -0.61 2.16 14.41
CA VAL A 161 -0.73 2.04 15.87
C VAL A 161 -1.68 3.10 16.44
N ALA A 162 -2.56 2.69 17.34
CA ALA A 162 -3.39 3.57 18.17
C ALA A 162 -3.22 3.30 19.66
N MET A 163 -2.95 2.05 20.03
CA MET A 163 -2.84 1.57 21.41
C MET A 163 -1.63 0.65 21.56
N GLN A 164 -1.14 0.48 22.80
CA GLN A 164 -0.02 -0.42 23.12
C GLN A 164 -0.25 -1.84 22.59
N LYS A 165 -1.50 -2.31 22.65
CA LYS A 165 -1.91 -3.60 22.09
C LYS A 165 -1.51 -3.80 20.62
N ASN A 166 -1.54 -2.74 19.79
CA ASN A 166 -1.14 -2.86 18.39
C ASN A 166 0.37 -3.14 18.24
N VAL A 167 1.19 -2.57 19.14
CA VAL A 167 2.63 -2.86 19.19
C VAL A 167 2.86 -4.31 19.62
N GLU A 168 2.15 -4.75 20.66
CA GLU A 168 2.24 -6.13 21.18
C GLU A 168 1.84 -7.15 20.10
N GLU A 169 0.72 -6.94 19.40
CA GLU A 169 0.25 -7.79 18.30
C GLU A 169 1.28 -7.86 17.16
N LEU A 170 1.99 -6.77 16.88
CA LEU A 170 3.06 -6.76 15.88
C LEU A 170 4.27 -7.59 16.32
N GLU A 171 4.68 -7.49 17.58
CA GLU A 171 5.80 -8.27 18.13
C GLU A 171 5.47 -9.76 18.18
N GLU A 172 4.23 -10.11 18.57
CA GLU A 172 3.72 -11.49 18.51
C GLU A 172 3.73 -12.04 17.09
N LEU A 173 3.38 -11.22 16.09
CA LEU A 173 3.45 -11.61 14.69
C LEU A 173 4.90 -11.88 14.24
N PHE A 174 5.87 -11.05 14.66
CA PHE A 174 7.28 -11.30 14.38
C PHE A 174 7.74 -12.64 14.98
N ALA A 175 7.34 -12.92 16.22
CA ALA A 175 7.63 -14.20 16.86
C ALA A 175 6.97 -15.39 16.13
N LYS A 176 5.68 -15.28 15.77
CA LYS A 176 4.92 -16.32 15.05
C LYS A 176 5.55 -16.65 13.68
N THR A 177 6.02 -15.63 12.97
CA THR A 177 6.56 -15.78 11.61
C THR A 177 8.08 -16.05 11.57
N GLY A 178 8.77 -15.85 12.70
CA GLY A 178 10.21 -16.04 12.82
C GLY A 178 11.04 -15.01 12.05
N VAL A 179 10.45 -13.85 11.72
CA VAL A 179 11.15 -12.77 10.99
C VAL A 179 11.76 -11.77 11.96
N ASN A 180 12.88 -11.18 11.57
CA ASN A 180 13.50 -10.05 12.27
C ASN A 180 13.69 -8.89 11.28
N PRO A 181 12.65 -8.05 11.06
CA PRO A 181 12.68 -7.05 10.01
C PRO A 181 13.70 -5.95 10.33
N LYS A 182 14.49 -5.55 9.33
CA LYS A 182 15.48 -4.47 9.47
C LYS A 182 14.85 -3.09 9.52
N LEU A 183 13.69 -2.94 8.89
CA LEU A 183 12.96 -1.68 8.78
C LEU A 183 11.55 -1.88 9.32
N VAL A 184 11.32 -1.38 10.52
CA VAL A 184 10.01 -1.36 11.16
C VAL A 184 9.61 0.10 11.33
N TYR A 185 8.44 0.44 10.79
CA TYR A 185 7.83 1.75 10.88
C TYR A 185 6.54 1.67 11.69
N LEU A 186 6.39 2.55 12.68
CA LEU A 186 5.09 2.74 13.35
C LEU A 186 4.40 3.99 12.80
N GLN A 187 3.14 3.83 12.44
CA GLN A 187 2.32 4.89 11.86
C GLN A 187 1.13 5.22 12.76
N PRO A 188 1.06 6.42 13.37
CA PRO A 188 -0.02 6.75 14.28
C PRO A 188 -1.37 6.86 13.54
N ILE A 189 -2.36 6.09 13.97
CA ILE A 189 -3.71 6.11 13.39
C ILE A 189 -4.38 7.47 13.65
N SER A 190 -4.95 8.06 12.60
CA SER A 190 -5.70 9.33 12.63
C SER A 190 -4.95 10.52 13.23
N GLN A 191 -3.61 10.47 13.31
CA GLN A 191 -2.78 11.53 13.90
C GLN A 191 -3.21 11.94 15.32
N LYS A 192 -3.83 11.02 16.08
CA LYS A 192 -4.20 11.30 17.47
C LYS A 192 -2.94 11.59 18.28
N VAL A 193 -2.99 12.61 19.13
CA VAL A 193 -1.85 13.02 19.97
C VAL A 193 -1.31 11.83 20.78
N SER A 194 -2.20 11.04 21.38
CA SER A 194 -1.82 9.85 22.16
C SER A 194 -1.16 8.76 21.31
N ALA A 195 -1.71 8.46 20.13
CA ALA A 195 -1.15 7.47 19.21
C ALA A 195 0.22 7.92 18.67
N THR A 196 0.35 9.21 18.37
CA THR A 196 1.61 9.81 17.90
C THR A 196 2.68 9.73 18.98
N LYS A 197 2.34 10.10 20.22
CA LYS A 197 3.25 9.95 21.36
C LYS A 197 3.68 8.49 21.56
N LEU A 198 2.73 7.56 21.54
CA LEU A 198 3.02 6.12 21.66
C LEU A 198 3.98 5.63 20.58
N ALA A 199 3.72 6.00 19.32
CA ALA A 199 4.57 5.62 18.19
C ALA A 199 5.99 6.18 18.36
N ILE A 200 6.12 7.46 18.73
CA ILE A 200 7.43 8.11 18.97
C ILE A 200 8.19 7.39 20.09
N ASP A 201 7.57 7.24 21.27
CA ASP A 201 8.20 6.64 22.44
C ASP A 201 8.67 5.20 22.13
N THR A 202 7.84 4.43 21.44
CA THR A 202 8.15 3.05 21.04
C THR A 202 9.27 2.99 20.00
N CYS A 203 9.26 3.90 19.01
CA CYS A 203 10.30 3.96 18.00
C CYS A 203 11.67 4.28 18.61
N ILE A 204 11.72 5.24 19.53
CA ILE A 204 12.94 5.57 20.27
C ILE A 204 13.42 4.37 21.09
N ALA A 205 12.53 3.72 21.84
CA ALA A 205 12.89 2.61 22.72
C ALA A 205 13.38 1.36 21.96
N LYS A 206 12.80 1.06 20.79
CA LYS A 206 13.11 -0.14 19.99
C LYS A 206 14.04 0.12 18.81
N ASN A 207 14.52 1.35 18.63
CA ASN A 207 15.25 1.80 17.44
C ASN A 207 14.49 1.49 16.13
N TRP A 208 13.17 1.70 16.16
CA TRP A 208 12.30 1.65 14.99
C TRP A 208 12.10 3.05 14.42
N ARG A 209 11.41 3.16 13.28
CA ARG A 209 11.19 4.42 12.58
C ARG A 209 9.76 4.90 12.73
N LEU A 210 9.58 6.22 12.83
CA LEU A 210 8.26 6.82 12.76
C LEU A 210 7.87 7.03 11.30
N SER A 211 6.68 6.57 10.88
CA SER A 211 6.08 6.91 9.60
C SER A 211 4.92 7.86 9.84
N ILE A 212 5.02 9.09 9.32
CA ILE A 212 3.93 10.05 9.34
C ILE A 212 3.30 10.09 7.96
N GLN A 213 1.97 10.19 7.90
CA GLN A 213 1.24 10.37 6.64
C GLN A 213 1.41 11.81 6.11
N VAL A 214 2.59 12.12 5.55
CA VAL A 214 2.98 13.48 5.17
C VAL A 214 2.01 14.12 4.18
N HIS A 215 1.43 13.33 3.27
CA HIS A 215 0.43 13.79 2.30
C HIS A 215 -0.78 14.47 2.97
N LYS A 216 -1.21 13.99 4.16
CA LYS A 216 -2.32 14.59 4.92
C LYS A 216 -1.97 15.98 5.48
N TYR A 217 -0.70 16.25 5.75
CA TYR A 217 -0.24 17.58 6.20
C TYR A 217 -0.06 18.54 5.03
N LEU A 218 0.38 18.02 3.87
CA LEU A 218 0.61 18.81 2.67
C LEU A 218 -0.68 19.09 1.87
N GLY A 219 -1.77 18.36 2.15
CA GLY A 219 -3.02 18.49 1.40
C GLY A 219 -2.89 17.99 -0.04
N ILE A 220 -2.02 17.01 -0.27
CA ILE A 220 -1.82 16.36 -1.57
C ILE A 220 -2.40 14.95 -1.53
N SER A 221 -2.80 14.46 -2.70
CA SER A 221 -3.21 13.05 -2.89
C SER A 221 -2.07 12.08 -2.65
#